data_AF-A0A233SEW7-F1
#
_entry.id   AF-A0A233SEW7-F1
#
_cell.length_a   1.000
_cell.length_b   1.000
_cell.length_c   1.000
_cell.angle_alpha   90.00
_cell.angle_beta   90.00
_cell.angle_gamma   90.00
#
_symmetry.space_group_name_H-M   'P 1'
#
loop_
_entity.id
_entity.type
_entity.pdbx_description
1 polymer ?
#
loop_
_entity_poly.entity_id
_entity_poly.type
_entity_poly.pdbx_seq_one_letter_code
_entity_poly.pdbx_strand_id
1 'polypeptide(L)'
;MDLLTIGAFAKASRLSPKALRLYDELELLRPARVDPDTGYRYYARAQLQQARLVAWLRRLGMPLAEIRAVCALSPADAAREIRAYWARVEAETAVRRDLAAFLVDQLTGESRRDHTTMLELRYSAHSDRGHVRPANQDTVYAGRRLLAVADGFGPAGAPASSAAVEALKFLEEGEEIAAGNVLNLLEDAVRGATEAVQDVAGGSAAIGTTLTALLWTGSQLALVHIGDSRAYLLRDGELFRITHDHSVVQSLIDEGRLTPEEAESHPQRTLLLKALTGDAAPTPDLRLHEARADDRYLLCSDGLTGVVPDERIRELLAGEDPGRALIDEANAAGGPDNVSCVVADVVLPTHPPVSVG
;
A
#
# COMPACT_ATOMS: atom_id res chain seq x y z
N MET A 1 45.61 22.81 -4.19
CA MET A 1 44.33 22.31 -4.71
C MET A 1 43.69 23.43 -5.50
N ASP A 2 43.42 23.22 -6.79
CA ASP A 2 42.77 24.24 -7.64
C ASP A 2 41.32 24.44 -7.19
N LEU A 3 41.12 25.47 -6.38
CA LEU A 3 39.81 25.94 -5.95
C LEU A 3 39.24 26.87 -7.01
N LEU A 4 38.00 26.60 -7.42
CA LEU A 4 37.21 27.40 -8.33
C LEU A 4 36.24 28.25 -7.52
N THR A 5 36.07 29.51 -7.92
CA THR A 5 34.97 30.34 -7.42
C THR A 5 33.63 29.70 -7.77
N ILE A 6 32.58 29.96 -6.99
CA ILE A 6 31.22 29.45 -7.28
C ILE A 6 30.77 29.76 -8.71
N GLY A 7 31.14 30.91 -9.27
CA GLY A 7 30.84 31.27 -10.67
C GLY A 7 31.61 30.43 -11.70
N ALA A 8 32.92 30.23 -11.49
CA ALA A 8 33.72 29.39 -12.37
C ALA A 8 33.30 27.91 -12.30
N PHE A 9 32.99 27.42 -11.10
CA PHE A 9 32.50 26.06 -10.88
C PHE A 9 31.10 25.85 -11.49
N ALA A 10 30.18 26.80 -11.31
CA ALA A 10 28.86 26.81 -11.97
C ALA A 10 28.98 26.66 -13.50
N LYS A 11 29.84 27.47 -14.13
CA LYS A 11 30.10 27.38 -15.58
C LYS A 11 30.66 26.01 -15.98
N ALA A 12 31.60 25.45 -15.22
CA ALA A 12 32.24 24.17 -15.53
C ALA A 12 31.33 22.94 -15.30
N SER A 13 30.39 23.04 -14.36
CA SER A 13 29.40 22.00 -14.03
C SER A 13 28.07 22.15 -14.78
N ARG A 14 27.86 23.28 -15.47
CA ARG A 14 26.58 23.69 -16.08
C ARG A 14 25.42 23.80 -15.07
N LEU A 15 25.75 24.07 -13.81
CA LEU A 15 24.80 24.37 -12.75
C LEU A 15 24.73 25.87 -12.53
N SER A 16 23.64 26.38 -11.97
CA SER A 16 23.57 27.79 -11.57
C SER A 16 24.25 28.01 -10.21
N PRO A 17 24.84 29.19 -9.95
CA PRO A 17 25.36 29.53 -8.62
C PRO A 17 24.29 29.42 -7.52
N LYS A 18 23.01 29.68 -7.86
CA LYS A 18 21.88 29.50 -6.95
C LYS A 18 21.67 28.02 -6.59
N ALA A 19 21.76 27.11 -7.56
CA ALA A 19 21.66 25.68 -7.32
C ALA A 19 22.81 25.16 -6.43
N LEU A 20 24.02 25.67 -6.63
CA LEU A 20 25.18 25.30 -5.80
C LEU A 20 25.03 25.73 -4.33
N ARG A 21 24.41 26.89 -4.07
CA ARG A 21 24.07 27.31 -2.70
C ARG A 21 23.00 26.42 -2.07
N LEU A 22 21.96 26.08 -2.83
CA LEU A 22 20.93 25.15 -2.38
C LEU A 22 21.50 23.75 -2.07
N TYR A 23 22.43 23.25 -2.89
CA TYR A 23 23.04 21.94 -2.66
C TYR A 23 23.99 21.93 -1.47
N ASP A 24 24.60 23.07 -1.14
CA ASP A 24 25.37 23.23 0.09
C ASP A 24 24.45 23.15 1.32
N GLU A 25 23.34 23.91 1.31
CA GLU A 25 22.32 23.88 2.37
C GLU A 25 21.72 22.50 2.59
N LEU A 26 21.49 21.75 1.52
CA LEU A 26 20.95 20.38 1.56
C LEU A 26 22.03 19.31 1.76
N GLU A 27 23.27 19.72 2.02
CA GLU A 27 24.44 18.84 2.21
C GLU A 27 24.70 17.87 1.04
N LEU A 28 24.15 18.18 -0.14
CA LEU A 28 24.24 17.38 -1.36
C LEU A 28 25.57 17.62 -2.09
N LEU A 29 26.07 18.85 -2.05
CA LEU A 29 27.37 19.23 -2.61
C LEU A 29 27.96 20.41 -1.84
N ARG A 30 28.66 20.10 -0.75
CA ARG A 30 29.29 21.11 0.11
C ARG A 30 30.51 21.75 -0.58
N PRO A 31 30.73 23.07 -0.45
CA PRO A 31 31.92 23.73 -0.94
C PRO A 31 33.16 23.21 -0.21
N ALA A 32 34.30 23.15 -0.90
CA ALA A 32 35.57 22.75 -0.28
C ALA A 32 36.09 23.80 0.71
N ARG A 33 35.71 25.06 0.51
CA ARG A 33 36.01 26.16 1.43
C ARG A 33 34.92 27.23 1.34
N VAL A 34 34.53 27.75 2.50
CA VAL A 34 33.75 28.98 2.62
C VAL A 34 34.63 30.05 3.24
N ASP A 35 34.63 31.24 2.67
CA ASP A 35 35.31 32.40 3.23
C ASP A 35 34.57 32.85 4.51
N PRO A 36 35.25 32.91 5.66
CA PRO A 36 34.60 33.15 6.94
C PRO A 36 34.05 34.58 7.10
N ASP A 37 34.64 35.56 6.40
CA ASP A 37 34.28 36.97 6.53
C ASP A 37 33.19 37.38 5.52
N THR A 38 33.23 36.78 4.32
CA THR A 38 32.33 37.15 3.20
C THR A 38 31.28 36.09 2.87
N GLY A 39 31.40 34.88 3.41
CA GLY A 39 30.54 33.74 3.08
C GLY A 39 30.74 33.22 1.64
N TYR A 40 31.81 33.64 0.96
CA TYR A 40 32.07 33.28 -0.43
C TYR A 40 32.50 31.82 -0.57
N ARG A 41 31.90 31.10 -1.52
CA ARG A 41 32.08 29.65 -1.67
C ARG A 41 33.09 29.30 -2.75
N TYR A 42 33.97 28.35 -2.43
CA TYR A 42 34.97 27.80 -3.31
C TYR A 42 34.83 26.28 -3.39
N TYR A 43 34.92 25.75 -4.61
CA TYR A 43 34.76 24.33 -4.90
C TYR A 43 36.03 23.76 -5.51
N ALA A 44 36.40 22.54 -5.16
CA ALA A 44 37.55 21.88 -5.77
C ALA A 44 37.19 21.33 -7.16
N ARG A 45 38.15 21.34 -8.10
CA ARG A 45 37.97 20.71 -9.42
C ARG A 45 37.51 19.24 -9.36
N ALA A 46 37.94 18.49 -8.36
CA ALA A 46 37.53 17.09 -8.16
C ALA A 46 36.01 16.92 -7.95
N GLN A 47 35.34 17.94 -7.41
CA GLN A 47 33.89 17.93 -7.17
C GLN A 47 33.06 18.06 -8.47
N LEU A 48 33.69 18.32 -9.62
CA LEU A 48 32.99 18.45 -10.90
C LEU A 48 32.30 17.15 -11.33
N GLN A 49 32.85 15.98 -11.01
CA GLN A 49 32.20 14.71 -11.34
C GLN A 49 30.91 14.52 -10.56
N GLN A 50 30.94 14.76 -9.24
CA GLN A 50 29.76 14.71 -8.38
C GLN A 50 28.72 15.75 -8.81
N ALA A 51 29.14 16.98 -9.11
CA ALA A 51 28.24 18.04 -9.59
C ALA A 51 27.53 17.65 -10.90
N ARG A 52 28.21 16.98 -11.83
CA ARG A 52 27.62 16.47 -13.07
C ARG A 52 26.64 15.34 -12.82
N LEU A 53 26.96 14.42 -11.92
CA LEU A 53 26.06 13.34 -11.52
C LEU A 53 24.75 13.89 -10.94
N VAL A 54 24.84 14.84 -10.00
CA VAL A 54 23.68 15.56 -9.45
C VAL A 54 22.85 16.22 -10.56
N ALA A 55 23.51 16.87 -11.52
CA ALA A 55 22.81 17.50 -12.65
C ALA A 55 22.07 16.48 -13.53
N TRP A 56 22.66 15.31 -13.80
CA TRP A 56 22.02 14.25 -14.59
C TRP A 56 20.85 13.60 -13.85
N LEU A 57 20.99 13.29 -12.56
CA LEU A 57 19.92 12.70 -11.76
C LEU A 57 18.74 13.66 -11.61
N ARG A 58 18.99 14.96 -11.45
CA ARG A 58 17.91 15.96 -11.48
C ARG A 58 17.20 16.02 -12.83
N ARG A 59 17.94 15.86 -13.93
CA ARG A 59 17.35 15.83 -15.27
C ARG A 59 16.51 14.58 -15.50
N LEU A 60 16.82 13.48 -14.81
CA LEU A 60 15.99 12.27 -14.75
C LEU A 60 14.70 12.48 -13.94
N GLY A 61 14.56 13.60 -13.23
CA GLY A 61 13.41 13.88 -12.36
C GLY A 61 13.58 13.43 -10.91
N MET A 62 14.75 12.89 -10.54
CA MET A 62 14.99 12.36 -9.20
C MET A 62 14.94 13.47 -8.13
N PRO A 63 14.19 13.28 -7.02
CA PRO A 63 14.15 14.23 -5.90
C PRO A 63 15.52 14.45 -5.26
N LEU A 64 15.80 15.68 -4.78
CA LEU A 64 17.11 16.04 -4.22
C LEU A 64 17.54 15.16 -3.02
N ALA A 65 16.57 14.68 -2.23
CA ALA A 65 16.82 13.79 -1.10
C ALA A 65 17.35 12.41 -1.57
N GLU A 66 16.75 11.82 -2.61
CA GLU A 66 17.20 10.56 -3.20
C GLU A 66 18.56 10.74 -3.90
N ILE A 67 18.77 11.86 -4.60
CA ILE A 67 20.07 12.18 -5.20
C ILE A 67 21.17 12.21 -4.13
N ARG A 68 20.88 12.75 -2.94
CA ARG A 68 21.84 12.77 -1.82
C ARG A 68 22.19 11.36 -1.36
N ALA A 69 21.19 10.47 -1.22
CA ALA A 69 21.42 9.08 -0.88
C ALA A 69 22.29 8.38 -1.93
N VAL A 70 21.94 8.54 -3.23
CA VAL A 70 22.71 7.97 -4.34
C VAL A 70 24.16 8.45 -4.37
N CYS A 71 24.41 9.72 -4.06
CA CYS A 71 25.77 10.28 -4.01
C CYS A 71 26.62 9.76 -2.84
N ALA A 72 26.01 9.18 -1.80
CA ALA A 72 26.70 8.61 -0.65
C ALA A 72 27.07 7.12 -0.82
N LEU A 73 26.55 6.47 -1.88
CA LEU A 73 26.72 5.04 -2.13
C LEU A 73 27.97 4.71 -2.96
N SER A 74 28.35 3.43 -2.93
CA SER A 74 29.33 2.89 -3.86
C SER A 74 28.81 2.99 -5.31
N PRO A 75 29.68 3.02 -6.34
CA PRO A 75 29.22 3.09 -7.74
C PRO A 75 28.25 1.96 -8.14
N ALA A 76 28.42 0.75 -7.59
CA ALA A 76 27.56 -0.38 -7.88
C ALA A 76 26.17 -0.22 -7.23
N ASP A 77 26.13 0.19 -5.96
CA ASP A 77 24.89 0.40 -5.22
C ASP A 77 24.12 1.61 -5.77
N ALA A 78 24.83 2.71 -6.08
CA ALA A 78 24.26 3.88 -6.75
C ALA A 78 23.60 3.50 -8.08
N ALA A 79 24.24 2.65 -8.89
CA ALA A 79 23.66 2.16 -10.14
C ALA A 79 22.40 1.30 -9.92
N ARG A 80 22.34 0.51 -8.84
CA ARG A 80 21.15 -0.26 -8.47
C ARG A 80 20.01 0.65 -8.04
N GLU A 81 20.29 1.66 -7.21
CA GLU A 81 19.30 2.65 -6.78
C GLU A 81 18.72 3.46 -7.95
N ILE A 82 19.56 3.87 -8.90
CA ILE A 82 19.09 4.57 -10.10
C ILE A 82 18.17 3.68 -10.94
N ARG A 83 18.48 2.38 -11.09
CA ARG A 83 17.60 1.43 -11.78
C ARG A 83 16.28 1.23 -11.06
N ALA A 84 16.32 1.09 -9.72
CA ALA A 84 15.12 0.95 -8.90
C ALA A 84 14.22 2.18 -8.99
N TYR A 85 14.81 3.39 -8.91
CA TYR A 85 14.10 4.64 -9.13
C TYR A 85 13.44 4.70 -10.50
N TRP A 86 14.18 4.37 -11.56
CA TRP A 86 13.62 4.40 -12.92
C TRP A 86 12.48 3.39 -13.11
N ALA A 87 12.61 2.18 -12.55
CA ALA A 87 11.52 1.19 -12.56
C ALA A 87 10.26 1.71 -11.85
N ARG A 88 10.39 2.43 -10.72
CA ARG A 88 9.25 3.08 -10.05
C ARG A 88 8.61 4.15 -10.94
N VAL A 89 9.41 5.00 -11.57
CA VAL A 89 8.92 6.04 -12.49
C VAL A 89 8.21 5.43 -13.69
N GLU A 90 8.76 4.36 -14.28
CA GLU A 90 8.12 3.64 -15.39
C GLU A 90 6.79 3.02 -14.96
N ALA A 91 6.73 2.39 -13.78
CA ALA A 91 5.49 1.84 -13.24
C ALA A 91 4.42 2.92 -13.00
N GLU A 92 4.78 4.04 -12.36
CA GLU A 92 3.86 5.17 -12.18
C GLU A 92 3.41 5.77 -13.51
N THR A 93 4.33 5.88 -14.47
CA THR A 93 4.03 6.44 -15.79
C THR A 93 3.13 5.51 -16.60
N ALA A 94 3.34 4.19 -16.50
CA ALA A 94 2.45 3.20 -17.10
C ALA A 94 1.03 3.36 -16.55
N VAL A 95 0.86 3.44 -15.22
CA VAL A 95 -0.44 3.68 -14.59
C VAL A 95 -1.10 4.97 -15.09
N ARG A 96 -0.35 6.09 -15.15
CA ARG A 96 -0.88 7.36 -15.66
C ARG A 96 -1.23 7.29 -17.15
N ARG A 97 -0.44 6.57 -17.95
CA ARG A 97 -0.68 6.37 -19.38
C ARG A 97 -1.95 5.54 -19.60
N ASP A 98 -2.15 4.50 -18.80
CA ASP A 98 -3.32 3.64 -18.91
C ASP A 98 -4.59 4.40 -18.48
N LEU A 99 -4.50 5.26 -17.45
CA LEU A 99 -5.56 6.22 -17.10
C LEU A 99 -5.84 7.20 -18.25
N ALA A 100 -4.80 7.75 -18.90
CA ALA A 100 -4.97 8.66 -20.02
C ALA A 100 -5.63 7.98 -21.23
N ALA A 101 -5.24 6.74 -21.54
CA ALA A 101 -5.86 5.93 -22.60
C ALA A 101 -7.34 5.66 -22.27
N PHE A 102 -7.64 5.27 -21.03
CA PHE A 102 -9.02 5.11 -20.55
C PHE A 102 -9.85 6.40 -20.72
N LEU A 103 -9.30 7.56 -20.33
CA LEU A 103 -10.00 8.85 -20.46
C LEU A 103 -10.26 9.22 -21.93
N VAL A 104 -9.31 8.91 -22.82
CA VAL A 104 -9.51 9.09 -24.27
C VAL A 104 -10.66 8.21 -24.76
N ASP A 105 -10.65 6.91 -24.44
CA ASP A 105 -11.69 5.96 -24.85
C ASP A 105 -13.09 6.34 -24.31
N GLN A 106 -13.16 6.83 -23.07
CA GLN A 106 -14.39 7.34 -22.47
C GLN A 106 -14.93 8.57 -23.21
N LEU A 107 -14.06 9.51 -23.57
CA LEU A 107 -14.47 10.76 -24.23
C LEU A 107 -14.79 10.57 -25.70
N THR A 108 -14.19 9.59 -26.37
CA THR A 108 -14.46 9.28 -27.79
C THR A 108 -15.69 8.40 -27.97
N GLY A 109 -16.26 7.85 -26.89
CA GLY A 109 -17.42 6.97 -26.95
C GLY A 109 -17.10 5.60 -27.57
N GLU A 110 -15.83 5.28 -27.77
CA GLU A 110 -15.35 3.96 -28.14
C GLU A 110 -15.32 3.05 -26.91
N SER A 111 -16.46 2.92 -26.23
CA SER A 111 -16.64 1.89 -25.22
C SER A 111 -16.56 0.55 -25.92
N ARG A 112 -15.35 -0.03 -25.93
CA ARG A 112 -15.04 -1.34 -26.49
C ARG A 112 -15.95 -2.39 -25.88
N ARG A 113 -17.03 -2.72 -26.57
CA ARG A 113 -17.57 -4.09 -26.63
C ARG A 113 -16.54 -4.94 -27.34
N ASP A 114 -15.43 -5.26 -26.67
CA ASP A 114 -14.40 -6.08 -27.28
C ASP A 114 -13.68 -6.91 -26.22
N HIS A 115 -14.22 -8.11 -25.99
CA HIS A 115 -13.51 -9.29 -25.50
C HIS A 115 -12.49 -9.07 -24.38
N THR A 116 -12.86 -8.38 -23.30
CA THR A 116 -12.17 -8.56 -22.02
C THR A 116 -12.31 -10.04 -21.68
N THR A 117 -11.21 -10.78 -21.61
CA THR A 117 -11.17 -12.06 -20.90
C THR A 117 -11.87 -11.83 -19.57
N MET A 118 -13.09 -12.35 -19.39
CA MET A 118 -13.92 -12.08 -18.21
C MET A 118 -13.27 -12.78 -17.02
N LEU A 119 -12.30 -12.12 -16.38
CA LEU A 119 -11.67 -12.67 -15.19
C LEU A 119 -12.74 -12.79 -14.09
N GLU A 120 -12.72 -13.91 -13.39
CA GLU A 120 -13.61 -14.21 -12.27
C GLU A 120 -12.80 -14.34 -10.99
N LEU A 121 -13.43 -14.01 -9.86
CA LEU A 121 -12.86 -14.29 -8.54
C LEU A 121 -13.39 -15.62 -8.05
N ARG A 122 -12.48 -16.55 -7.74
CA ARG A 122 -12.77 -17.69 -6.86
C ARG A 122 -12.23 -17.37 -5.49
N TYR A 123 -13.01 -17.60 -4.45
CA TYR A 123 -12.64 -17.15 -3.12
C TYR A 123 -13.02 -18.15 -2.04
N SER A 124 -12.28 -18.10 -0.93
CA SER A 124 -12.63 -18.76 0.33
C SER A 124 -12.44 -17.77 1.47
N ALA A 125 -13.27 -17.92 2.51
CA ALA A 125 -13.22 -17.11 3.70
C ALA A 125 -13.18 -18.02 4.92
N HIS A 126 -12.28 -17.74 5.84
CA HIS A 126 -12.09 -18.50 7.07
C HIS A 126 -11.91 -17.55 8.24
N SER A 127 -12.50 -17.91 9.38
CA SER A 127 -12.37 -17.16 10.61
C SER A 127 -12.44 -18.13 11.78
N ASP A 128 -11.54 -17.95 12.74
CA ASP A 128 -11.46 -18.74 13.96
C ASP A 128 -11.21 -17.83 15.15
N ARG A 129 -11.79 -18.19 16.31
CA ARG A 129 -11.65 -17.43 17.55
C ARG A 129 -10.21 -17.40 18.06
N GLY A 130 -9.38 -18.35 17.63
CA GLY A 130 -8.11 -18.62 18.29
C GLY A 130 -8.31 -19.37 19.60
N HIS A 131 -7.21 -19.56 20.32
CA HIS A 131 -7.19 -20.35 21.54
C HIS A 131 -7.33 -19.49 22.80
N VAL A 132 -6.91 -18.23 22.75
CA VAL A 132 -6.83 -17.35 23.93
C VAL A 132 -8.06 -16.46 24.12
N ARG A 133 -8.61 -15.87 23.06
CA ARG A 133 -9.71 -14.89 23.14
C ARG A 133 -11.04 -15.55 23.53
N PRO A 134 -11.87 -14.95 24.41
CA PRO A 134 -13.13 -15.58 24.84
C PRO A 134 -14.23 -15.58 23.76
N ALA A 135 -14.14 -14.72 22.76
CA ALA A 135 -15.09 -14.59 21.66
C ALA A 135 -14.35 -14.20 20.38
N ASN A 136 -14.98 -14.44 19.23
CA ASN A 136 -14.51 -13.96 17.94
C ASN A 136 -15.15 -12.60 17.65
N GLN A 137 -14.32 -11.58 17.46
CA GLN A 137 -14.70 -10.22 17.12
C GLN A 137 -14.31 -9.83 15.70
N ASP A 138 -13.71 -10.75 14.94
CA ASP A 138 -13.49 -10.56 13.52
C ASP A 138 -14.77 -10.81 12.73
N THR A 139 -14.85 -10.16 11.57
CA THR A 139 -15.86 -10.43 10.56
C THR A 139 -15.20 -10.51 9.20
N VAL A 140 -15.56 -11.57 8.47
CA VAL A 140 -15.12 -11.77 7.08
C VAL A 140 -16.32 -11.83 6.15
N TYR A 141 -16.13 -11.30 4.95
CA TYR A 141 -17.08 -11.44 3.86
C TYR A 141 -16.33 -11.73 2.57
N ALA A 142 -16.86 -12.67 1.79
CA ALA A 142 -16.35 -12.96 0.47
C ALA A 142 -17.53 -13.23 -0.47
N GLY A 143 -17.66 -12.35 -1.45
CA GLY A 143 -18.61 -12.40 -2.55
C GLY A 143 -17.90 -12.39 -3.89
N ARG A 144 -18.68 -12.46 -4.97
CA ARG A 144 -18.18 -12.38 -6.35
C ARG A 144 -17.49 -11.06 -6.65
N ARG A 145 -17.88 -9.99 -5.94
CA ARG A 145 -17.30 -8.67 -6.13
C ARG A 145 -16.61 -8.12 -4.90
N LEU A 146 -17.19 -8.31 -3.73
CA LEU A 146 -16.68 -7.72 -2.51
C LEU A 146 -16.00 -8.78 -1.64
N LEU A 147 -14.77 -8.48 -1.22
CA LEU A 147 -14.04 -9.20 -0.19
C LEU A 147 -13.78 -8.22 0.95
N ALA A 148 -13.98 -8.63 2.20
CA ALA A 148 -13.73 -7.77 3.35
C ALA A 148 -13.29 -8.55 4.59
N VAL A 149 -12.41 -7.94 5.36
CA VAL A 149 -12.03 -8.35 6.72
C VAL A 149 -12.12 -7.12 7.62
N ALA A 150 -12.76 -7.28 8.76
CA ALA A 150 -12.87 -6.27 9.80
C ALA A 150 -12.57 -6.92 11.16
N ASP A 151 -11.58 -6.39 11.87
CA ASP A 151 -11.18 -6.83 13.21
C ASP A 151 -11.81 -5.90 14.24
N GLY A 152 -12.74 -6.42 15.04
CA GLY A 152 -13.50 -5.65 16.01
C GLY A 152 -12.83 -5.64 17.39
N PHE A 153 -12.75 -4.48 18.02
CA PHE A 153 -12.19 -4.36 19.37
C PHE A 153 -13.15 -3.71 20.37
N GLY A 154 -12.85 -3.94 21.65
CA GLY A 154 -13.63 -3.42 22.77
C GLY A 154 -14.87 -4.25 23.09
N PRO A 155 -15.70 -3.82 24.06
CA PRO A 155 -16.84 -4.59 24.54
C PRO A 155 -17.89 -4.96 23.48
N ALA A 156 -18.00 -4.17 22.41
CA ALA A 156 -18.89 -4.40 21.28
C ALA A 156 -18.14 -4.48 19.94
N GLY A 157 -16.91 -5.03 19.96
CA GLY A 157 -16.10 -5.23 18.74
C GLY A 157 -16.79 -6.09 17.69
N ALA A 158 -17.36 -7.25 18.07
CA ALA A 158 -18.05 -8.14 17.13
C ALA A 158 -19.27 -7.48 16.45
N PRO A 159 -20.16 -6.77 17.18
CA PRO A 159 -21.17 -5.93 16.54
C PRO A 159 -20.60 -4.84 15.63
N ALA A 160 -19.48 -4.21 16.00
CA ALA A 160 -18.88 -3.13 15.22
C ALA A 160 -18.28 -3.64 13.89
N SER A 161 -17.48 -4.70 13.92
CA SER A 161 -16.93 -5.35 12.72
C SER A 161 -18.03 -5.84 11.79
N SER A 162 -19.09 -6.43 12.35
CA SER A 162 -20.26 -6.86 11.59
C SER A 162 -20.95 -5.68 10.92
N ALA A 163 -21.22 -4.59 11.66
CA ALA A 163 -21.86 -3.40 11.12
C ALA A 163 -21.05 -2.76 9.97
N ALA A 164 -19.73 -2.69 10.12
CA ALA A 164 -18.84 -2.19 9.07
C ALA A 164 -18.94 -3.03 7.79
N VAL A 165 -18.84 -4.36 7.90
CA VAL A 165 -18.90 -5.25 6.73
C VAL A 165 -20.30 -5.28 6.10
N GLU A 166 -21.37 -5.30 6.90
CA GLU A 166 -22.75 -5.23 6.38
C GLU A 166 -22.99 -3.94 5.56
N ALA A 167 -22.43 -2.81 6.00
CA ALA A 167 -22.57 -1.53 5.29
C ALA A 167 -21.92 -1.54 3.89
N LEU A 168 -20.99 -2.45 3.61
CA LEU A 168 -20.36 -2.58 2.29
C LEU A 168 -21.12 -3.54 1.36
N LYS A 169 -22.00 -4.41 1.88
CA LYS A 169 -22.57 -5.51 1.08
C LYS A 169 -23.40 -5.08 -0.12
N PHE A 170 -23.95 -3.86 -0.13
CA PHE A 170 -24.67 -3.34 -1.30
C PHE A 170 -23.76 -3.25 -2.54
N LEU A 171 -22.44 -3.20 -2.36
CA LEU A 171 -21.45 -3.20 -3.44
C LEU A 171 -21.38 -4.54 -4.20
N GLU A 172 -21.84 -5.64 -3.58
CA GLU A 172 -21.90 -6.95 -4.21
C GLU A 172 -22.95 -6.98 -5.34
N GLU A 173 -24.08 -6.28 -5.14
CA GLU A 173 -25.24 -6.30 -6.03
C GLU A 173 -25.23 -5.18 -7.08
N GLY A 174 -24.27 -4.25 -7.03
CA GLY A 174 -24.19 -3.13 -7.96
C GLY A 174 -24.04 -3.55 -9.43
N GLU A 175 -24.34 -2.63 -10.36
CA GLU A 175 -23.99 -2.82 -11.78
C GLU A 175 -22.47 -2.73 -11.99
N GLU A 176 -21.97 -3.03 -13.20
CA GLU A 176 -20.57 -2.76 -13.58
C GLU A 176 -20.29 -1.27 -13.43
N ILE A 177 -19.45 -0.91 -12.45
CA ILE A 177 -19.12 0.48 -12.16
C ILE A 177 -17.91 0.85 -13.02
N ALA A 178 -18.03 1.91 -13.83
CA ALA A 178 -16.88 2.48 -14.51
C ALA A 178 -15.80 2.87 -13.48
N ALA A 179 -14.54 2.47 -13.71
CA ALA A 179 -13.42 2.61 -12.76
C ALA A 179 -13.30 4.00 -12.12
N GLY A 180 -13.65 5.08 -12.85
CA GLY A 180 -13.63 6.46 -12.34
C GLY A 180 -14.63 6.79 -11.23
N ASN A 181 -15.72 6.02 -11.10
CA ASN A 181 -16.73 6.21 -10.03
C ASN A 181 -16.50 5.27 -8.83
N VAL A 182 -15.61 4.30 -8.96
CA VAL A 182 -15.39 3.27 -7.94
C VAL A 182 -14.82 3.88 -6.66
N LEU A 183 -13.88 4.83 -6.77
CA LEU A 183 -13.29 5.46 -5.58
C LEU A 183 -14.31 6.29 -4.79
N ASN A 184 -15.14 7.09 -5.47
CA ASN A 184 -16.22 7.84 -4.82
C ASN A 184 -17.24 6.91 -4.15
N LEU A 185 -17.58 5.80 -4.81
CA LEU A 185 -18.47 4.80 -4.25
C LEU A 185 -17.87 4.15 -2.99
N LEU A 186 -16.57 3.87 -2.99
CA LEU A 186 -15.87 3.36 -1.81
C LEU A 186 -15.81 4.39 -0.69
N GLU A 187 -15.61 5.68 -0.99
CA GLU A 187 -15.72 6.75 0.02
C GLU A 187 -17.11 6.79 0.65
N ASP A 188 -18.16 6.72 -0.17
CA ASP A 188 -19.54 6.68 0.30
C ASP A 188 -19.83 5.42 1.14
N ALA A 189 -19.30 4.26 0.74
CA ALA A 189 -19.42 3.01 1.49
C ALA A 189 -18.69 3.07 2.83
N VAL A 190 -17.49 3.65 2.88
CA VAL A 190 -16.74 3.86 4.13
C VAL A 190 -17.47 4.82 5.06
N ARG A 191 -18.09 5.88 4.53
CA ARG A 191 -18.93 6.77 5.33
C ARG A 191 -20.11 6.01 5.94
N GLY A 192 -20.81 5.19 5.15
CA GLY A 192 -21.89 4.34 5.64
C GLY A 192 -21.43 3.35 6.72
N ALA A 193 -20.25 2.73 6.53
CA ALA A 193 -19.64 1.86 7.54
C ALA A 193 -19.26 2.62 8.82
N THR A 194 -18.76 3.85 8.69
CA THR A 194 -18.44 4.72 9.83
C THR A 194 -19.70 5.02 10.64
N GLU A 195 -20.79 5.43 9.98
CA GLU A 195 -22.07 5.71 10.63
C GLU A 195 -22.62 4.46 11.35
N ALA A 196 -22.58 3.30 10.68
CA ALA A 196 -23.04 2.04 11.26
C ALA A 196 -22.21 1.63 12.52
N VAL A 197 -20.90 1.83 12.49
CA VAL A 197 -20.03 1.58 13.66
C VAL A 197 -20.29 2.58 14.78
N GLN A 198 -20.55 3.85 14.45
CA GLN A 198 -20.88 4.89 15.44
C GLN A 198 -22.17 4.59 16.19
N ASP A 199 -23.19 4.11 15.49
CA ASP A 199 -24.46 3.68 16.08
C ASP A 199 -24.26 2.52 17.07
N VAL A 200 -23.43 1.53 16.71
CA VAL A 200 -23.09 0.40 17.59
C VAL A 200 -22.26 0.84 18.80
N ALA A 201 -21.27 1.70 18.59
CA ALA A 201 -20.34 2.16 19.61
C ALA A 201 -20.97 3.15 20.59
N GLY A 202 -22.10 3.77 20.23
CA GLY A 202 -22.81 4.74 21.07
C GLY A 202 -21.93 5.95 21.45
N GLY A 203 -21.03 6.37 20.57
CA GLY A 203 -20.08 7.46 20.82
C GLY A 203 -18.81 7.09 21.59
N SER A 204 -18.59 5.80 21.90
CA SER A 204 -17.38 5.35 22.61
C SER A 204 -16.20 5.11 21.65
N ALA A 205 -15.09 5.82 21.87
CA ALA A 205 -13.82 5.57 21.18
C ALA A 205 -13.19 4.20 21.50
N ALA A 206 -13.61 3.58 22.60
CA ALA A 206 -13.09 2.27 23.05
C ALA A 206 -13.77 1.07 22.35
N ILE A 207 -14.76 1.33 21.50
CA ILE A 207 -15.44 0.33 20.67
C ILE A 207 -15.20 0.74 19.22
N GLY A 208 -14.78 -0.22 18.41
CA GLY A 208 -14.51 0.05 17.01
C GLY A 208 -14.06 -1.18 16.27
N THR A 209 -13.64 -0.96 15.03
CA THR A 209 -13.13 -2.02 14.16
C THR A 209 -12.17 -1.48 13.10
N THR A 210 -11.27 -2.34 12.62
CA THR A 210 -10.55 -2.12 11.37
C THR A 210 -11.48 -2.35 10.16
N LEU A 211 -11.07 -1.94 8.98
CA LEU A 211 -11.75 -2.29 7.74
C LEU A 211 -10.74 -2.41 6.61
N THR A 212 -10.59 -3.61 6.06
CA THR A 212 -9.84 -3.84 4.83
C THR A 212 -10.75 -4.56 3.84
N ALA A 213 -10.95 -3.99 2.66
CA ALA A 213 -11.84 -4.54 1.65
C ALA A 213 -11.28 -4.39 0.24
N LEU A 214 -11.58 -5.36 -0.62
CA LEU A 214 -11.32 -5.32 -2.06
C LEU A 214 -12.65 -5.39 -2.82
N LEU A 215 -12.86 -4.48 -3.75
CA LEU A 215 -14.00 -4.48 -4.67
C LEU A 215 -13.54 -4.78 -6.11
N TRP A 216 -14.09 -5.85 -6.68
CA TRP A 216 -13.90 -6.25 -8.06
C TRP A 216 -14.78 -5.43 -9.00
N THR A 217 -14.15 -4.94 -10.06
CA THR A 217 -14.79 -4.15 -11.11
C THR A 217 -14.84 -4.87 -12.47
N GLY A 218 -14.37 -6.13 -12.52
CA GLY A 218 -14.23 -6.90 -13.77
C GLY A 218 -12.83 -6.85 -14.40
N SER A 219 -12.08 -5.77 -14.17
CA SER A 219 -10.71 -5.59 -14.70
C SER A 219 -9.72 -5.05 -13.67
N GLN A 220 -10.21 -4.48 -12.57
CA GLN A 220 -9.40 -3.91 -11.50
C GLN A 220 -9.96 -4.29 -10.13
N LEU A 221 -9.09 -4.23 -9.12
CA LEU A 221 -9.43 -4.33 -7.71
C LEU A 221 -9.25 -2.98 -7.05
N ALA A 222 -10.32 -2.48 -6.43
CA ALA A 222 -10.29 -1.27 -5.64
C ALA A 222 -10.17 -1.63 -4.15
N LEU A 223 -9.09 -1.17 -3.53
CA LEU A 223 -8.76 -1.40 -2.12
C LEU A 223 -9.28 -0.26 -1.26
N VAL A 224 -9.89 -0.62 -0.14
CA VAL A 224 -10.19 0.23 1.01
C VAL A 224 -9.43 -0.32 2.20
N HIS A 225 -8.75 0.55 2.94
CA HIS A 225 -8.01 0.13 4.13
C HIS A 225 -8.02 1.18 5.25
N ILE A 226 -8.37 0.72 6.47
CA ILE A 226 -8.33 1.44 7.75
C ILE A 226 -7.93 0.42 8.82
N GLY A 227 -6.92 0.72 9.64
CA GLY A 227 -6.42 -0.18 10.69
C GLY A 227 -5.13 -0.90 10.30
N ASP A 228 -4.87 -2.04 10.91
CA ASP A 228 -3.66 -2.86 10.76
C ASP A 228 -3.92 -4.28 10.22
N SER A 229 -5.18 -4.63 9.93
CA SER A 229 -5.49 -5.77 9.07
C SER A 229 -4.81 -5.58 7.71
N ARG A 230 -4.35 -6.66 7.08
CA ARG A 230 -3.47 -6.56 5.90
C ARG A 230 -4.11 -7.15 4.66
N ALA A 231 -3.72 -6.61 3.51
CA ALA A 231 -3.94 -7.25 2.22
C ALA A 231 -2.61 -7.50 1.50
N TYR A 232 -2.52 -8.66 0.86
CA TYR A 232 -1.36 -9.10 0.08
C TYR A 232 -1.80 -9.53 -1.33
N LEU A 233 -0.86 -9.42 -2.27
CA LEU A 233 -0.93 -9.97 -3.62
C LEU A 233 0.23 -10.97 -3.78
N LEU A 234 -0.09 -12.22 -4.07
CA LEU A 234 0.84 -13.21 -4.57
C LEU A 234 0.79 -13.21 -6.10
N ARG A 235 1.90 -12.83 -6.74
CA ARG A 235 2.04 -12.81 -8.20
C ARG A 235 3.40 -13.35 -8.60
N ASP A 236 3.43 -14.24 -9.58
CA ASP A 236 4.66 -14.86 -10.07
C ASP A 236 5.52 -15.52 -8.97
N GLY A 237 4.87 -16.02 -7.90
CA GLY A 237 5.52 -16.65 -6.74
C GLY A 237 6.03 -15.70 -5.65
N GLU A 238 5.91 -14.37 -5.87
CA GLU A 238 6.35 -13.32 -4.95
C GLU A 238 5.17 -12.70 -4.19
N LEU A 239 5.34 -12.46 -2.90
CA LEU A 239 4.30 -11.88 -2.02
C LEU A 239 4.52 -10.37 -1.84
N PHE A 240 3.51 -9.58 -2.17
CA PHE A 240 3.53 -8.13 -2.05
C PHE A 240 2.46 -7.68 -1.05
N ARG A 241 2.86 -7.03 0.04
CA ARG A 241 1.91 -6.33 0.93
C ARG A 241 1.40 -5.07 0.22
N ILE A 242 0.09 -4.98 0.00
CA ILE A 242 -0.54 -3.85 -0.72
C ILE A 242 -1.19 -2.83 0.22
N THR A 243 -1.37 -3.18 1.49
CA THR A 243 -1.76 -2.25 2.56
C THR A 243 -0.55 -1.72 3.34
N HIS A 244 -0.79 -0.70 4.14
CA HIS A 244 0.20 -0.13 5.04
C HIS A 244 -0.47 0.14 6.39
N ASP A 245 -0.02 -0.56 7.43
CA ASP A 245 -0.69 -0.57 8.72
C ASP A 245 -0.84 0.83 9.31
N HIS A 246 -2.03 1.13 9.82
CA HIS A 246 -2.32 2.36 10.53
C HIS A 246 -2.11 2.18 12.03
N SER A 247 -0.91 1.79 12.45
CA SER A 247 -0.54 1.55 13.85
C SER A 247 0.59 2.47 14.32
N VAL A 248 0.69 2.68 15.64
CA VAL A 248 1.75 3.49 16.24
C VAL A 248 3.14 2.92 15.90
N VAL A 249 3.28 1.59 15.96
CA VAL A 249 4.56 0.94 15.67
C VAL A 249 4.95 1.09 14.20
N GLN A 250 4.00 1.00 13.26
CA GLN A 250 4.29 1.21 11.84
C GLN A 250 4.77 2.66 11.60
N SER A 251 4.14 3.67 12.19
CA SER A 251 4.64 5.05 12.08
C SER A 251 6.04 5.26 12.67
N LEU A 252 6.37 4.58 13.77
CA LEU A 252 7.73 4.65 14.33
C LEU A 252 8.78 3.99 13.41
N ILE A 253 8.40 2.93 12.70
CA ILE A 253 9.24 2.31 11.66
C ILE A 253 9.44 3.29 10.51
N ASP A 254 8.38 3.93 10.02
CA ASP A 254 8.46 4.87 8.90
C ASP A 254 9.33 6.09 9.23
N GLU A 255 9.31 6.53 10.49
CA GLU A 255 10.18 7.58 11.03
C GLU A 255 11.64 7.12 11.25
N GLY A 256 11.94 5.84 11.07
CA GLY A 256 13.27 5.25 11.32
C GLY A 256 13.64 5.20 12.81
N ARG A 257 12.66 5.26 13.70
CA ARG A 257 12.84 5.24 15.17
C ARG A 257 12.75 3.84 15.75
N LEU A 258 12.29 2.88 14.97
CA LEU A 258 12.06 1.50 15.34
C LEU A 258 12.38 0.61 14.14
N THR A 259 13.00 -0.54 14.39
CA THR A 259 13.13 -1.60 13.37
C THR A 259 11.87 -2.48 13.34
N PRO A 260 11.59 -3.17 12.22
CA PRO A 260 10.48 -4.14 12.16
C PRO A 260 10.56 -5.21 13.26
N GLU A 261 11.75 -5.70 13.57
CA GLU A 261 11.98 -6.73 14.59
C GLU A 261 11.69 -6.18 16.01
N GLU A 262 12.03 -4.92 16.27
CA GLU A 262 11.70 -4.26 17.55
C GLU A 262 10.19 -4.01 17.70
N ALA A 263 9.46 -3.86 16.60
CA ALA A 263 8.01 -3.63 16.59
C ALA A 263 7.21 -4.78 17.17
N GLU A 264 7.62 -6.02 16.88
CA GLU A 264 6.90 -7.23 17.30
C GLU A 264 6.76 -7.33 18.82
N SER A 265 7.76 -6.84 19.56
CA SER A 265 7.78 -6.87 21.02
C SER A 265 7.42 -5.52 21.68
N HIS A 266 7.09 -4.51 20.87
CA HIS A 266 6.86 -3.15 21.38
C HIS A 266 5.58 -3.09 22.24
N PRO A 267 5.60 -2.40 23.41
CA PRO A 267 4.45 -2.34 24.32
C PRO A 267 3.21 -1.65 23.72
N GLN A 268 3.39 -0.86 22.67
CA GLN A 268 2.30 -0.17 21.95
C GLN A 268 1.94 -0.84 20.62
N ARG A 269 2.32 -2.11 20.40
CA ARG A 269 2.08 -2.82 19.13
C ARG A 269 0.61 -2.92 18.74
N THR A 270 -0.31 -2.89 19.71
CA THR A 270 -1.77 -2.97 19.48
C THR A 270 -2.45 -1.60 19.36
N LEU A 271 -1.69 -0.49 19.39
CA LEU A 271 -2.28 0.85 19.30
C LEU A 271 -2.47 1.27 17.84
N LEU A 272 -3.73 1.42 17.45
CA LEU A 272 -4.14 1.91 16.13
C LEU A 272 -4.13 3.45 16.08
N LEU A 273 -3.69 3.98 14.93
CA LEU A 273 -3.78 5.40 14.56
C LEU A 273 -5.05 5.70 13.75
N LYS A 274 -5.55 4.73 12.98
CA LYS A 274 -6.84 4.82 12.29
C LYS A 274 -7.66 3.57 12.54
N ALA A 275 -8.90 3.74 12.96
CA ALA A 275 -9.93 2.71 13.10
C ALA A 275 -11.30 3.36 12.94
N LEU A 276 -12.31 2.57 12.58
CA LEU A 276 -13.70 3.01 12.67
C LEU A 276 -14.12 2.95 14.14
N THR A 277 -14.43 4.10 14.76
CA THR A 277 -14.81 4.19 16.18
C THR A 277 -16.06 5.03 16.36
N GLY A 278 -16.60 5.05 17.58
CA GLY A 278 -17.80 5.82 17.93
C GLY A 278 -17.67 7.34 17.78
N ASP A 279 -16.47 7.89 17.72
CA ASP A 279 -16.19 9.33 17.78
C ASP A 279 -15.34 9.85 16.61
N ALA A 280 -14.86 8.96 15.73
CA ALA A 280 -13.97 9.33 14.64
C ALA A 280 -14.46 8.80 13.29
N ALA A 281 -14.22 9.59 12.26
CA ALA A 281 -14.38 9.22 10.86
C ALA A 281 -13.00 9.35 10.17
N PRO A 282 -12.16 8.29 10.22
CA PRO A 282 -10.82 8.37 9.66
C PRO A 282 -10.87 8.47 8.12
N THR A 283 -9.89 9.13 7.52
CA THR A 283 -9.71 9.08 6.06
C THR A 283 -9.16 7.71 5.66
N PRO A 284 -9.90 6.92 4.84
CA PRO A 284 -9.43 5.62 4.37
C PRO A 284 -8.28 5.77 3.39
N ASP A 285 -7.44 4.74 3.32
CA ASP A 285 -6.50 4.57 2.23
C ASP A 285 -7.24 3.86 1.07
N LEU A 286 -7.33 4.55 -0.06
CA LEU A 286 -7.99 4.05 -1.27
C LEU A 286 -6.99 3.86 -2.41
N ARG A 287 -6.98 2.68 -3.03
CA ARG A 287 -6.05 2.36 -4.13
C ARG A 287 -6.73 1.52 -5.21
N LEU A 288 -6.30 1.71 -6.47
CA LEU A 288 -6.68 0.84 -7.58
C LEU A 288 -5.50 -0.05 -7.95
N HIS A 289 -5.79 -1.35 -8.12
CA HIS A 289 -4.82 -2.36 -8.54
C HIS A 289 -5.29 -3.02 -9.83
N GLU A 290 -4.37 -3.14 -10.80
CA GLU A 290 -4.59 -3.99 -11.98
C GLU A 290 -4.53 -5.46 -11.57
N ALA A 291 -5.57 -6.21 -11.97
CA ALA A 291 -5.64 -7.63 -11.75
C ALA A 291 -5.27 -8.41 -13.02
N ARG A 292 -4.55 -9.50 -12.82
CA ARG A 292 -4.08 -10.40 -13.88
C ARG A 292 -4.57 -11.81 -13.57
N ALA A 293 -4.73 -12.61 -14.61
CA ALA A 293 -4.95 -14.03 -14.42
C ALA A 293 -3.83 -14.62 -13.54
N ASP A 294 -4.20 -15.55 -12.67
CA ASP A 294 -3.34 -16.24 -11.71
C ASP A 294 -2.84 -15.36 -10.54
N ASP A 295 -3.31 -14.12 -10.43
CA ASP A 295 -3.13 -13.35 -9.19
C ASP A 295 -3.91 -14.00 -8.04
N ARG A 296 -3.27 -14.06 -6.87
CA ARG A 296 -3.91 -14.49 -5.63
C ARG A 296 -3.84 -13.37 -4.60
N TYR A 297 -5.00 -12.95 -4.11
CA TYR A 297 -5.13 -11.95 -3.06
C TYR A 297 -5.40 -12.61 -1.72
N LEU A 298 -4.82 -12.06 -0.66
CA LEU A 298 -5.10 -12.42 0.72
C LEU A 298 -5.50 -11.16 1.47
N LEU A 299 -6.64 -11.19 2.16
CA LEU A 299 -6.96 -10.23 3.23
C LEU A 299 -6.90 -11.00 4.55
N CYS A 300 -6.34 -10.41 5.60
CA CYS A 300 -6.27 -11.05 6.91
C CYS A 300 -6.29 -10.06 8.08
N SER A 301 -6.81 -10.50 9.22
CA SER A 301 -6.66 -9.78 10.50
C SER A 301 -5.23 -9.91 11.04
N ASP A 302 -4.90 -9.10 12.06
CA ASP A 302 -3.56 -9.07 12.63
C ASP A 302 -3.22 -10.39 13.37
N GLY A 303 -4.23 -11.15 13.80
CA GLY A 303 -4.06 -12.45 14.44
C GLY A 303 -3.39 -13.51 13.55
N LEU A 304 -3.36 -13.32 12.23
CA LEU A 304 -2.50 -14.09 11.33
C LEU A 304 -1.07 -13.55 11.36
N THR A 305 -0.89 -12.29 10.97
CA THR A 305 0.43 -11.69 10.71
C THR A 305 1.23 -11.37 11.97
N GLY A 306 0.58 -11.39 13.14
CA GLY A 306 1.23 -11.25 14.43
C GLY A 306 1.94 -12.51 14.92
N VAL A 307 1.68 -13.67 14.30
CA VAL A 307 2.30 -14.96 14.68
C VAL A 307 2.84 -15.77 13.51
N VAL A 308 2.39 -15.51 12.28
CA VAL A 308 2.88 -16.17 11.06
C VAL A 308 3.70 -15.17 10.24
N PRO A 309 5.02 -15.39 10.05
CA PRO A 309 5.85 -14.51 9.21
C PRO A 309 5.43 -14.52 7.73
N ASP A 310 5.65 -13.40 7.03
CA ASP A 310 5.27 -13.22 5.61
C ASP A 310 5.82 -14.31 4.69
N GLU A 311 7.05 -14.80 4.93
CA GLU A 311 7.64 -15.88 4.14
C GLU A 311 6.85 -17.19 4.29
N ARG A 312 6.34 -17.47 5.48
CA ARG A 312 5.50 -18.64 5.72
C ARG A 312 4.10 -18.45 5.11
N ILE A 313 3.56 -17.24 5.18
CA ILE A 313 2.30 -16.89 4.50
C ILE A 313 2.43 -17.14 2.99
N ARG A 314 3.53 -16.70 2.36
CA ARG A 314 3.83 -16.93 0.94
C ARG A 314 3.81 -18.41 0.57
N GLU A 315 4.45 -19.26 1.38
CA GLU A 315 4.46 -20.72 1.17
C GLU A 315 3.06 -21.34 1.27
N LEU A 316 2.31 -20.97 2.32
CA LEU A 316 0.96 -21.50 2.56
C LEU A 316 -0.02 -21.06 1.47
N LEU A 317 0.13 -19.82 0.98
CA LEU A 317 -0.64 -19.31 -0.15
C LEU A 317 -0.37 -20.05 -1.46
N ALA A 318 0.69 -20.85 -1.60
CA ALA A 318 0.93 -21.65 -2.80
C ALA A 318 0.20 -23.01 -2.78
N GLY A 319 -0.45 -23.36 -1.66
CA GLY A 319 -1.17 -24.63 -1.49
C GLY A 319 -2.56 -24.68 -2.13
N GLU A 320 -3.21 -25.85 -1.99
CA GLU A 320 -4.56 -26.11 -2.52
C GLU A 320 -5.69 -25.47 -1.69
N ASP A 321 -5.60 -25.50 -0.35
CA ASP A 321 -6.54 -24.85 0.58
C ASP A 321 -5.78 -23.85 1.48
N PRO A 322 -5.34 -22.72 0.91
CA PRO A 322 -4.48 -21.78 1.62
C PRO A 322 -5.20 -21.15 2.82
N GLY A 323 -6.49 -20.85 2.69
CA GLY A 323 -7.26 -20.22 3.76
C GLY A 323 -7.29 -21.07 5.02
N ARG A 324 -7.60 -22.36 4.90
CA ARG A 324 -7.56 -23.28 6.04
C ARG A 324 -6.16 -23.43 6.63
N ALA A 325 -5.16 -23.58 5.77
CA ALA A 325 -3.77 -23.77 6.21
C ALA A 325 -3.22 -22.56 6.99
N LEU A 326 -3.60 -21.34 6.60
CA LEU A 326 -3.24 -20.11 7.31
C LEU A 326 -3.85 -20.05 8.72
N ILE A 327 -5.13 -20.40 8.86
CA ILE A 327 -5.79 -20.47 10.18
C ILE A 327 -5.13 -21.52 11.07
N ASP A 328 -4.87 -22.71 10.53
CA ASP A 328 -4.29 -23.82 11.29
C ASP A 328 -2.85 -23.48 11.73
N GLU A 329 -2.05 -22.79 10.90
CA GLU A 329 -0.70 -22.33 11.26
C GLU A 329 -0.73 -21.27 12.38
N ALA A 330 -1.62 -20.29 12.30
CA ALA A 330 -1.75 -19.27 13.35
C ALA A 330 -2.18 -19.89 14.70
N ASN A 331 -3.09 -20.87 14.65
CA ASN A 331 -3.50 -21.62 15.84
C ASN A 331 -2.38 -22.51 16.39
N ALA A 332 -1.58 -23.14 15.53
CA ALA A 332 -0.41 -23.91 15.93
C ALA A 332 0.67 -23.04 16.60
N ALA A 333 0.78 -21.75 16.22
CA ALA A 333 1.62 -20.76 16.88
C ALA A 333 1.06 -20.26 18.23
N GLY A 334 -0.04 -20.85 18.71
CA GLY A 334 -0.65 -20.58 20.02
C GLY A 334 -2.00 -19.86 19.95
N GLY A 335 -2.42 -19.37 18.78
CA GLY A 335 -3.71 -18.70 18.56
C GLY A 335 -4.00 -17.58 19.58
N PRO A 336 -3.11 -16.57 19.72
CA PRO A 336 -3.23 -15.55 20.75
C PRO A 336 -4.38 -14.57 20.49
N ASP A 337 -4.82 -14.44 19.25
CA ASP A 337 -5.94 -13.57 18.84
C ASP A 337 -6.96 -14.30 17.96
N ASN A 338 -8.05 -13.61 17.64
CA ASN A 338 -8.93 -14.00 16.54
C ASN A 338 -8.13 -13.99 15.24
N VAL A 339 -8.34 -15.00 14.40
CA VAL A 339 -7.62 -15.12 13.14
C VAL A 339 -8.61 -15.31 12.01
N SER A 340 -8.52 -14.42 11.04
CA SER A 340 -9.45 -14.37 9.92
C SER A 340 -8.73 -14.07 8.64
N CYS A 341 -9.16 -14.72 7.56
CA CYS A 341 -8.65 -14.44 6.23
C CYS A 341 -9.67 -14.67 5.12
N VAL A 342 -9.46 -13.97 4.02
CA VAL A 342 -10.11 -14.20 2.73
C VAL A 342 -9.02 -14.40 1.71
N VAL A 343 -9.06 -15.52 0.99
CA VAL A 343 -8.17 -15.78 -0.15
C VAL A 343 -9.00 -15.71 -1.43
N ALA A 344 -8.51 -15.01 -2.44
CA ALA A 344 -9.19 -14.90 -3.72
C ALA A 344 -8.23 -15.04 -4.91
N ASP A 345 -8.58 -15.95 -5.81
CA ASP A 345 -7.89 -16.24 -7.07
C ASP A 345 -8.57 -15.52 -8.22
N VAL A 346 -7.78 -14.80 -9.00
CA VAL A 346 -8.21 -14.22 -10.28
C VAL A 346 -8.02 -15.28 -11.35
N VAL A 347 -9.13 -15.87 -11.80
CA VAL A 347 -9.12 -16.96 -12.79
C VAL A 347 -9.74 -16.54 -14.11
N LEU A 348 -9.35 -17.20 -15.18
CA LEU A 348 -10.08 -17.14 -16.44
C LEU A 348 -11.46 -17.83 -16.28
N PRO A 349 -12.50 -17.33 -16.97
CA PRO A 349 -13.85 -17.87 -16.84
C PRO A 349 -13.89 -19.27 -17.45
N THR A 350 -14.51 -20.23 -16.75
CA THR A 350 -14.52 -21.64 -17.18
C THR A 350 -15.46 -21.94 -18.35
N HIS A 351 -16.26 -20.97 -18.81
CA HIS A 351 -17.14 -21.12 -19.97
C HIS A 351 -17.00 -19.93 -20.94
N PRO A 352 -16.88 -20.16 -22.27
CA PRO A 352 -17.01 -19.08 -23.24
C PRO A 352 -18.44 -18.52 -23.18
N PRO A 353 -18.65 -17.21 -23.41
CA PRO A 353 -19.99 -16.63 -23.44
C PRO A 353 -20.82 -17.36 -24.49
N VAL A 354 -21.99 -17.86 -24.06
CA VAL A 354 -22.96 -18.47 -24.97
C VAL A 354 -23.39 -17.38 -25.95
N SER A 355 -22.94 -17.51 -27.21
CA SER A 355 -23.42 -16.68 -28.31
C SER A 355 -24.91 -16.96 -28.52
N VAL A 356 -25.76 -16.08 -28.00
CA VAL A 356 -27.18 -16.06 -28.34
C VAL A 356 -27.28 -15.47 -29.75
N GLY A 357 -27.57 -16.34 -30.72
CA GLY A 357 -27.85 -15.98 -32.12
C GLY A 357 -29.29 -15.56 -32.35
#